data_AF-A0A7C6EV48-F1
#
_entry.id   AF-A0A7C6EV48-F1
#
_cell.length_a   1.000
_cell.length_b   1.000
_cell.length_c   1.000
_cell.angle_alpha   90.00
_cell.angle_beta   90.00
_cell.angle_gamma   90.00
#
_symmetry.space_group_name_H-M   'P 1'
#
loop_
_entity.id
_entity.type
_entity.pdbx_description
1 polymer ?
#
loop_
_entity_poly.entity_id
_entity_poly.type
_entity_poly.pdbx_seq_one_letter_code
_entity_poly.pdbx_strand_id
1 'polypeptide(L)'
;MKNYPAFSIILFAFVLSSCGGKSSQESTVQGNLMAEEDTLHASPILYQIALPVDMIQIFEKAGIHYNKDLLNPVSKADDYSQSGLAAINLGIYGIDLGYIKLFGDAQAAVKYFNAIRKLALQLGIPEEYLAVSRERFEKNIGNRDSLTRFINDVYKSSDEYLKKAGRPEAASLIVLGGWIESLYITCQSWLKQNQTELLTRRIASQKYTLNSLISLLSNYAGEPDVSQYLLMLKILKKSFDKV
;
A
#
# COMPACT_ATOMS: atom_id res chain seq x y z
N MET A 1 87.08 -8.04 -32.73
CA MET A 1 87.27 -6.61 -33.06
C MET A 1 86.08 -6.13 -33.89
N LYS A 2 85.66 -4.87 -33.72
CA LYS A 2 84.79 -4.03 -34.59
C LYS A 2 83.81 -4.70 -35.61
N ASN A 3 82.52 -4.63 -35.28
CA ASN A 3 81.47 -3.82 -35.93
C ASN A 3 81.25 -3.73 -37.47
N TYR A 4 79.97 -3.92 -37.85
CA TYR A 4 79.20 -3.29 -38.96
C TYR A 4 79.58 -3.67 -40.42
N PRO A 5 78.76 -3.37 -41.47
CA PRO A 5 77.47 -2.62 -41.58
C PRO A 5 76.27 -3.55 -41.93
N ALA A 6 75.09 -3.17 -42.48
CA ALA A 6 74.53 -1.92 -43.05
C ALA A 6 72.97 -1.85 -43.01
N PHE A 7 72.41 -0.69 -43.41
CA PHE A 7 71.12 -0.40 -44.12
C PHE A 7 69.82 -1.21 -43.84
N SER A 8 68.62 -0.60 -43.73
CA SER A 8 68.15 0.71 -44.21
C SER A 8 67.34 1.49 -43.17
N ILE A 9 67.38 2.82 -43.26
CA ILE A 9 66.55 3.78 -42.51
C ILE A 9 65.48 4.34 -43.45
N ILE A 10 64.24 4.48 -42.98
CA ILE A 10 63.26 5.41 -43.57
C ILE A 10 62.89 6.48 -42.53
N LEU A 11 62.94 7.72 -43.00
CA LEU A 11 62.81 9.00 -42.30
C LEU A 11 61.31 9.26 -41.97
N PHE A 12 60.90 9.38 -40.71
CA PHE A 12 60.84 10.61 -39.90
C PHE A 12 60.06 11.78 -40.52
N ALA A 13 58.84 12.03 -40.02
CA ALA A 13 58.26 13.37 -39.87
C ALA A 13 57.14 13.35 -38.82
N PHE A 14 57.32 14.09 -37.72
CA PHE A 14 56.30 14.37 -36.71
C PHE A 14 55.37 15.49 -37.19
N VAL A 15 54.06 15.39 -36.93
CA VAL A 15 53.21 16.57 -36.66
C VAL A 15 52.29 16.26 -35.49
N LEU A 16 52.35 17.11 -34.46
CA LEU A 16 51.45 17.10 -33.31
C LEU A 16 50.16 17.87 -33.65
N SER A 17 49.00 17.42 -33.16
CA SER A 17 48.19 18.17 -32.16
C SER A 17 46.72 17.75 -32.04
N SER A 18 46.25 17.82 -30.79
CA SER A 18 44.89 18.18 -30.35
C SER A 18 43.86 17.08 -30.04
N CYS A 19 43.31 17.21 -28.81
CA CYS A 19 42.05 16.71 -28.25
C CYS A 19 41.60 15.25 -28.50
N GLY A 20 41.18 14.48 -27.49
CA GLY A 20 41.08 14.76 -26.05
C GLY A 20 40.45 13.55 -25.37
N GLY A 21 41.12 12.96 -24.38
CA GLY A 21 40.79 11.60 -23.93
C GLY A 21 39.71 11.50 -22.85
N LYS A 22 39.22 10.27 -22.65
CA LYS A 22 38.90 9.72 -21.32
C LYS A 22 39.01 8.18 -21.35
N SER A 23 39.36 7.63 -20.20
CA SER A 23 39.95 6.29 -20.04
C SER A 23 39.03 5.30 -19.34
N SER A 24 39.24 4.01 -19.65
CA SER A 24 39.16 2.84 -18.76
C SER A 24 37.96 2.71 -17.81
N GLN A 25 37.13 1.69 -18.06
CA GLN A 25 36.01 1.32 -17.20
C GLN A 25 36.41 0.19 -16.24
N GLU A 26 36.49 0.48 -14.94
CA GLU A 26 36.57 -0.54 -13.89
C GLU A 26 35.18 -1.11 -13.55
N SER A 27 35.13 -2.40 -13.24
CA SER A 27 33.91 -3.12 -12.90
C SER A 27 33.49 -2.85 -11.45
N THR A 28 32.49 -2.00 -11.23
CA THR A 28 31.76 -1.93 -9.96
C THR A 28 30.42 -2.65 -10.10
N VAL A 29 30.15 -3.62 -9.22
CA VAL A 29 28.84 -4.26 -9.12
C VAL A 29 27.87 -3.29 -8.46
N GLN A 30 26.92 -2.77 -9.24
CA GLN A 30 25.84 -1.94 -8.72
C GLN A 30 24.50 -2.65 -8.99
N GLY A 31 23.76 -2.94 -7.92
CA GLY A 31 22.48 -3.63 -8.03
C GLY A 31 21.42 -2.73 -8.65
N ASN A 32 20.88 -3.13 -9.81
CA ASN A 32 19.71 -2.51 -10.40
C ASN A 32 18.46 -2.82 -9.56
N LEU A 33 18.17 -1.97 -8.57
CA LEU A 33 16.79 -1.70 -8.21
C LEU A 33 16.21 -0.82 -9.32
N MET A 34 15.54 -1.45 -10.28
CA MET A 34 14.76 -0.71 -11.27
C MET A 34 13.59 -0.06 -10.55
N ALA A 35 13.67 1.27 -10.38
CA ALA A 35 12.47 2.07 -10.15
C ALA A 35 11.65 2.02 -11.44
N GLU A 36 10.54 1.29 -11.42
CA GLU A 36 9.64 1.19 -12.57
C GLU A 36 8.84 2.50 -12.67
N GLU A 37 9.24 3.32 -13.64
CA GLU A 37 8.67 4.65 -13.90
C GLU A 37 7.37 4.54 -14.70
N ASP A 38 6.31 4.05 -14.06
CA ASP A 38 4.93 4.24 -14.53
C ASP A 38 3.97 4.49 -13.36
N THR A 39 3.90 5.75 -12.92
CA THR A 39 2.98 6.18 -11.85
C THR A 39 2.11 7.33 -12.31
N LEU A 40 1.00 6.98 -12.98
CA LEU A 40 -0.22 7.78 -13.07
C LEU A 40 -0.51 8.49 -11.74
N HIS A 41 -0.90 9.77 -11.81
CA HIS A 41 -1.02 10.73 -10.72
C HIS A 41 -1.86 10.29 -9.49
N ALA A 42 -1.33 9.39 -8.67
CA ALA A 42 -1.75 9.17 -7.30
C ALA A 42 -1.07 10.20 -6.38
N SER A 43 -1.84 10.82 -5.48
CA SER A 43 -1.29 11.79 -4.52
C SER A 43 -0.17 11.17 -3.68
N PRO A 44 0.95 11.88 -3.39
CA PRO A 44 2.04 11.37 -2.53
C PRO A 44 1.60 10.84 -1.15
N ILE A 45 0.41 11.24 -0.70
CA ILE A 45 -0.25 10.73 0.52
C ILE A 45 -0.50 9.21 0.43
N LEU A 46 -0.87 8.67 -0.74
CA LEU A 46 -1.13 7.23 -0.94
C LEU A 46 0.12 6.37 -0.75
N TYR A 47 1.32 6.89 -1.02
CA TYR A 47 2.57 6.17 -0.80
C TYR A 47 3.06 6.21 0.66
N GLN A 48 2.64 7.21 1.44
CA GLN A 48 2.95 7.29 2.88
C GLN A 48 1.97 6.50 3.74
N ILE A 49 0.74 6.33 3.26
CA ILE A 49 -0.22 5.36 3.78
C ILE A 49 0.14 4.01 3.17
N ALA A 50 1.25 3.44 3.68
CA ALA A 50 1.71 2.09 3.35
C ALA A 50 0.51 1.15 3.27
N LEU A 51 0.23 0.65 2.06
CA LEU A 51 -1.06 0.06 1.73
C LEU A 51 -1.39 -1.12 2.65
N PRO A 52 -2.68 -1.53 2.76
CA PRO A 52 -3.11 -2.83 3.28
C PRO A 52 -2.09 -3.97 3.10
N VAL A 53 -1.50 -4.04 1.90
CA VAL A 53 -0.53 -5.04 1.43
C VAL A 53 0.78 -5.05 2.22
N ASP A 54 1.33 -3.90 2.59
CA ASP A 54 2.62 -3.82 3.31
C ASP A 54 2.49 -4.36 4.74
N MET A 55 1.31 -4.19 5.33
CA MET A 55 1.00 -4.68 6.67
C MET A 55 0.86 -6.21 6.69
N ILE A 56 0.35 -6.81 5.61
CA ILE A 56 0.32 -8.28 5.42
C ILE A 56 1.76 -8.85 5.45
N GLN A 57 2.73 -8.23 4.76
CA GLN A 57 4.13 -8.67 4.80
C GLN A 57 4.76 -8.52 6.20
N ILE A 58 4.36 -7.50 6.97
CA ILE A 58 4.83 -7.30 8.33
C ILE A 58 4.24 -8.35 9.26
N PHE A 59 2.99 -8.74 9.05
CA PHE A 59 2.34 -9.83 9.78
C PHE A 59 3.03 -11.18 9.54
N GLU A 60 3.46 -11.50 8.31
CA GLU A 60 4.32 -12.65 8.03
C GLU A 60 5.64 -12.59 8.82
N LYS A 61 6.35 -11.45 8.72
CA LYS A 61 7.66 -11.25 9.35
C LYS A 61 7.61 -11.23 10.89
N ALA A 62 6.49 -10.79 11.46
CA ALA A 62 6.23 -10.81 12.89
C ALA A 62 5.74 -12.18 13.41
N GLY A 63 5.49 -13.15 12.52
CA GLY A 63 5.07 -14.50 12.88
C GLY A 63 3.67 -14.56 13.52
N ILE A 64 2.80 -13.58 13.23
CA ILE A 64 1.54 -13.47 13.96
C ILE A 64 0.60 -14.63 13.69
N HIS A 65 -0.14 -15.07 14.70
CA HIS A 65 -1.13 -16.14 14.56
C HIS A 65 -2.48 -15.62 14.06
N TYR A 66 -3.19 -16.44 13.26
CA TYR A 66 -4.54 -16.14 12.80
C TYR A 66 -5.51 -16.05 13.98
N ASN A 67 -6.18 -14.93 14.12
CA ASN A 67 -7.28 -14.77 15.06
C ASN A 67 -8.50 -14.17 14.33
N LYS A 68 -9.42 -15.05 13.90
CA LYS A 68 -10.69 -14.65 13.26
C LYS A 68 -11.55 -13.71 14.12
N ASP A 69 -11.37 -13.71 15.44
CA ASP A 69 -12.16 -12.89 16.36
C ASP A 69 -11.71 -11.41 16.36
N LEU A 70 -10.65 -11.06 15.61
CA LEU A 70 -10.29 -9.67 15.32
C LEU A 70 -11.11 -9.05 14.18
N LEU A 71 -11.61 -9.89 13.27
CA LEU A 71 -12.21 -9.45 12.02
C LEU A 71 -13.61 -8.84 12.23
N ASN A 72 -13.98 -7.84 11.43
CA ASN A 72 -15.32 -7.28 11.50
C ASN A 72 -16.37 -8.31 11.02
N PRO A 73 -17.37 -8.71 11.83
CA PRO A 73 -18.30 -9.76 11.42
C PRO A 73 -19.08 -9.38 10.16
N VAL A 74 -19.01 -10.21 9.12
CA VAL A 74 -19.68 -9.98 7.81
C VAL A 74 -21.19 -9.76 7.90
N SER A 75 -21.84 -10.19 8.99
CA SER A 75 -23.26 -9.93 9.26
C SER A 75 -23.57 -8.44 9.48
N LYS A 76 -22.58 -7.63 9.87
CA LYS A 76 -22.74 -6.17 10.07
C LYS A 76 -22.70 -5.37 8.76
N ALA A 77 -22.30 -5.97 7.64
CA ALA A 77 -22.26 -5.28 6.35
C ALA A 77 -23.62 -4.68 5.95
N ASP A 78 -24.70 -5.30 6.44
CA ASP A 78 -26.08 -4.88 6.25
C ASP A 78 -26.44 -3.61 7.05
N ASP A 79 -25.79 -3.39 8.20
CA ASP A 79 -26.08 -2.29 9.12
C ASP A 79 -25.46 -0.96 8.66
N TYR A 80 -24.42 -1.01 7.82
CA TYR A 80 -23.67 0.16 7.33
C TYR A 80 -24.38 0.89 6.18
N SER A 81 -25.64 1.27 6.41
CA SER A 81 -26.53 1.90 5.40
C SER A 81 -26.18 3.35 5.04
N GLN A 82 -25.46 4.08 5.90
CA GLN A 82 -25.09 5.47 5.67
C GLN A 82 -23.81 5.58 4.83
N SER A 83 -23.72 6.56 3.93
CA SER A 83 -22.58 6.71 2.99
C SER A 83 -21.21 6.70 3.69
N GLY A 84 -20.99 7.51 4.72
CA GLY A 84 -19.72 7.51 5.45
C GLY A 84 -19.43 6.21 6.19
N LEU A 85 -20.46 5.54 6.72
CA LEU A 85 -20.31 4.23 7.36
C LEU A 85 -20.00 3.12 6.34
N ALA A 86 -20.63 3.12 5.18
CA ALA A 86 -20.33 2.19 4.10
C ALA A 86 -18.89 2.38 3.59
N ALA A 87 -18.45 3.64 3.43
CA ALA A 87 -17.10 4.00 3.01
C ALA A 87 -16.04 3.50 4.01
N ILE A 88 -16.15 3.88 5.29
CA ILE A 88 -15.15 3.47 6.29
C ILE A 88 -15.13 1.95 6.48
N ASN A 89 -16.28 1.27 6.42
CA ASN A 89 -16.32 -0.19 6.55
C ASN A 89 -15.83 -0.93 5.30
N LEU A 90 -16.00 -0.39 4.08
CA LEU A 90 -15.33 -0.95 2.89
C LEU A 90 -13.81 -0.95 3.09
N GLY A 91 -13.28 0.13 3.67
CA GLY A 91 -11.89 0.22 4.12
C GLY A 91 -11.48 -0.88 5.10
N ILE A 92 -12.28 -1.09 6.15
CA ILE A 92 -12.07 -2.12 7.18
C ILE A 92 -12.08 -3.53 6.58
N TYR A 93 -13.16 -3.90 5.86
CA TYR A 93 -13.30 -5.25 5.27
C TYR A 93 -12.21 -5.58 4.23
N GLY A 94 -11.63 -4.57 3.57
CA GLY A 94 -10.48 -4.76 2.68
C GLY A 94 -9.20 -5.20 3.41
N ILE A 95 -8.98 -4.71 4.64
CA ILE A 95 -7.91 -5.20 5.52
C ILE A 95 -8.22 -6.60 6.02
N ASP A 96 -9.45 -6.84 6.48
CA ASP A 96 -9.89 -8.15 6.95
C ASP A 96 -9.67 -9.23 5.89
N LEU A 97 -10.05 -8.95 4.64
CA LEU A 97 -9.80 -9.85 3.51
C LEU A 97 -8.30 -10.11 3.28
N GLY A 98 -7.46 -9.07 3.42
CA GLY A 98 -6.00 -9.18 3.37
C GLY A 98 -5.42 -10.04 4.50
N TYR A 99 -5.97 -9.94 5.71
CA TYR A 99 -5.59 -10.73 6.87
C TYR A 99 -6.05 -12.19 6.74
N ILE A 100 -7.30 -12.43 6.34
CA ILE A 100 -7.84 -13.77 6.06
C ILE A 100 -6.99 -14.51 5.02
N LYS A 101 -6.68 -13.82 3.91
CA LYS A 101 -5.79 -14.30 2.85
C LYS A 101 -4.44 -14.77 3.41
N LEU A 102 -3.86 -14.01 4.35
CA LEU A 102 -2.54 -14.28 4.90
C LEU A 102 -2.42 -15.71 5.42
N PHE A 103 -3.49 -16.19 6.04
CA PHE A 103 -3.61 -17.51 6.67
C PHE A 103 -4.34 -18.55 5.82
N GLY A 104 -4.72 -18.22 4.59
CA GLY A 104 -5.27 -19.17 3.62
C GLY A 104 -6.72 -19.59 3.86
N ASP A 105 -7.49 -18.86 4.67
CA ASP A 105 -8.91 -19.16 4.94
C ASP A 105 -9.80 -18.71 3.76
N ALA A 106 -9.79 -19.51 2.69
CA ALA A 106 -10.54 -19.26 1.47
C ALA A 106 -12.07 -19.15 1.71
N GLN A 107 -12.63 -19.88 2.68
CA GLN A 107 -14.06 -19.83 2.97
C GLN A 107 -14.46 -18.50 3.61
N ALA A 108 -13.65 -17.95 4.52
CA ALA A 108 -13.85 -16.61 5.01
C ALA A 108 -13.63 -15.58 3.88
N ALA A 109 -12.60 -15.73 3.05
CA ALA A 109 -12.30 -14.76 1.99
C ALA A 109 -13.47 -14.56 1.00
N VAL A 110 -14.21 -15.62 0.63
CA VAL A 110 -15.45 -15.48 -0.17
C VAL A 110 -16.52 -14.66 0.57
N LYS A 111 -16.69 -14.84 1.88
CA LYS A 111 -17.68 -14.10 2.68
C LYS A 111 -17.32 -12.60 2.76
N TYR A 112 -16.05 -12.30 2.98
CA TYR A 112 -15.55 -10.92 3.08
C TYR A 112 -15.56 -10.20 1.72
N PHE A 113 -15.23 -10.88 0.62
CA PHE A 113 -15.44 -10.36 -0.73
C PHE A 113 -16.90 -9.93 -0.98
N ASN A 114 -17.87 -10.73 -0.50
CA ASN A 114 -19.28 -10.40 -0.65
C ASN A 114 -19.70 -9.19 0.20
N ALA A 115 -19.14 -9.01 1.40
CA ALA A 115 -19.33 -7.82 2.21
C ALA A 115 -18.77 -6.56 1.53
N ILE A 116 -17.54 -6.62 1.00
CA ILE A 116 -16.92 -5.53 0.22
C ILE A 116 -17.78 -5.17 -1.00
N ARG A 117 -18.18 -6.16 -1.82
CA ARG A 117 -19.05 -5.93 -2.99
C ARG A 117 -20.38 -5.30 -2.61
N LYS A 118 -20.99 -5.72 -1.50
CA LYS A 118 -22.24 -5.12 -0.98
C LYS A 118 -22.05 -3.65 -0.62
N LEU A 119 -21.01 -3.33 0.15
CA LEU A 119 -20.73 -1.95 0.58
C LEU A 119 -20.38 -1.05 -0.61
N ALA A 120 -19.64 -1.57 -1.60
CA ALA A 120 -19.32 -0.81 -2.80
C ALA A 120 -20.59 -0.49 -3.63
N LEU A 121 -21.50 -1.47 -3.78
CA LEU A 121 -22.80 -1.25 -4.42
C LEU A 121 -23.69 -0.26 -3.63
N GLN A 122 -23.67 -0.31 -2.28
CA GLN A 122 -24.35 0.68 -1.43
C GLN A 122 -23.76 2.09 -1.57
N LEU A 123 -22.45 2.21 -1.85
CA LEU A 123 -21.80 3.47 -2.21
C LEU A 123 -22.11 3.92 -3.65
N GLY A 124 -22.86 3.14 -4.42
CA GLY A 124 -23.20 3.42 -5.83
C GLY A 124 -22.10 3.06 -6.83
N ILE A 125 -21.02 2.41 -6.39
CA ILE A 125 -19.92 1.98 -7.28
C ILE A 125 -20.46 0.83 -8.16
N PRO A 126 -20.54 0.98 -9.49
CA PRO A 126 -21.14 -0.04 -10.36
C PRO A 126 -20.31 -1.33 -10.37
N GLU A 127 -20.95 -2.48 -10.59
CA GLU A 127 -20.26 -3.77 -10.51
C GLU A 127 -19.11 -3.93 -11.52
N GLU A 128 -19.23 -3.31 -12.70
CA GLU A 128 -18.16 -3.24 -13.71
C GLU A 128 -16.89 -2.53 -13.21
N TYR A 129 -17.00 -1.59 -12.26
CA TYR A 129 -15.84 -0.92 -11.63
C TYR A 129 -15.16 -1.80 -10.58
N LEU A 130 -15.81 -2.84 -10.07
CA LEU A 130 -15.23 -3.73 -9.04
C LEU A 130 -14.19 -4.73 -9.62
N ALA A 131 -13.85 -4.59 -10.91
CA ALA A 131 -12.74 -5.19 -11.66
C ALA A 131 -12.65 -6.73 -11.72
N VAL A 132 -13.38 -7.45 -10.86
CA VAL A 132 -13.29 -8.89 -10.67
C VAL A 132 -14.68 -9.47 -10.40
N SER A 133 -15.15 -10.31 -11.32
CA SER A 133 -16.34 -11.14 -11.08
C SER A 133 -16.08 -12.11 -9.93
N ARG A 134 -17.13 -12.49 -9.19
CA ARG A 134 -17.09 -13.56 -8.18
C ARG A 134 -16.33 -14.80 -8.68
N GLU A 135 -16.60 -15.22 -9.91
CA GLU A 135 -15.96 -16.38 -10.52
C GLU A 135 -14.42 -16.21 -10.67
N ARG A 136 -13.96 -15.03 -11.09
CA ARG A 136 -12.52 -14.72 -11.17
C ARG A 136 -11.90 -14.68 -9.77
N PHE A 137 -12.61 -14.15 -8.78
CA PHE A 137 -12.16 -14.16 -7.38
C PHE A 137 -12.01 -15.60 -6.85
N GLU A 138 -13.05 -16.42 -6.95
CA GLU A 138 -13.08 -17.80 -6.47
C GLU A 138 -12.01 -18.67 -7.17
N LYS A 139 -11.78 -18.48 -8.48
CA LYS A 139 -10.68 -19.14 -9.22
C LYS A 139 -9.27 -18.74 -8.78
N ASN A 140 -9.10 -17.58 -8.15
CA ASN A 140 -7.79 -17.02 -7.78
C ASN A 140 -7.56 -16.94 -6.26
N ILE A 141 -8.52 -17.36 -5.44
CA ILE A 141 -8.51 -17.14 -3.99
C ILE A 141 -7.33 -17.79 -3.26
N GLY A 142 -6.81 -18.90 -3.78
CA GLY A 142 -5.60 -19.57 -3.28
C GLY A 142 -4.28 -18.95 -3.77
N ASN A 143 -4.31 -18.02 -4.72
CA ASN A 143 -3.12 -17.35 -5.25
C ASN A 143 -2.90 -16.01 -4.52
N ARG A 144 -1.79 -15.91 -3.78
CA ARG A 144 -1.48 -14.72 -2.97
C ARG A 144 -1.38 -13.45 -3.82
N ASP A 145 -0.73 -13.49 -4.98
CA ASP A 145 -0.47 -12.27 -5.76
C ASP A 145 -1.68 -11.79 -6.55
N SER A 146 -2.54 -12.73 -6.99
CA SER A 146 -3.83 -12.41 -7.60
C SER A 146 -4.79 -11.74 -6.61
N LEU A 147 -4.84 -12.22 -5.36
CA LEU A 147 -5.72 -11.64 -4.35
C LEU A 147 -5.21 -10.29 -3.79
N THR A 148 -3.89 -10.06 -3.76
CA THR A 148 -3.33 -8.70 -3.52
C THR A 148 -3.78 -7.72 -4.60
N ARG A 149 -3.62 -8.09 -5.87
CA ARG A 149 -4.00 -7.21 -7.00
C ARG A 149 -5.49 -6.88 -6.96
N PHE A 150 -6.36 -7.88 -6.72
CA PHE A 150 -7.79 -7.65 -6.54
C PHE A 150 -8.11 -6.57 -5.49
N ILE A 151 -7.51 -6.66 -4.30
CA ILE A 151 -7.76 -5.69 -3.22
C ILE A 151 -7.35 -4.28 -3.69
N ASN A 152 -6.16 -4.15 -4.29
CA ASN A 152 -5.68 -2.87 -4.82
C ASN A 152 -6.57 -2.32 -5.95
N ASP A 153 -7.05 -3.18 -6.86
CA ASP A 153 -7.92 -2.79 -7.97
C ASP A 153 -9.26 -2.25 -7.44
N VAL A 154 -9.85 -2.89 -6.42
CA VAL A 154 -11.09 -2.39 -5.77
C VAL A 154 -10.87 -1.08 -5.04
N TYR A 155 -9.77 -0.91 -4.28
CA TYR A 155 -9.48 0.38 -3.65
C TYR A 155 -9.29 1.49 -4.69
N LYS A 156 -8.52 1.24 -5.75
CA LYS A 156 -8.25 2.20 -6.81
C LYS A 156 -9.52 2.58 -7.58
N SER A 157 -10.32 1.60 -7.99
CA SER A 157 -11.56 1.86 -8.74
C SER A 157 -12.61 2.56 -7.89
N SER A 158 -12.71 2.22 -6.60
CA SER A 158 -13.59 2.91 -5.65
C SER A 158 -13.17 4.37 -5.44
N ASP A 159 -11.88 4.63 -5.25
CA ASP A 159 -11.31 5.98 -5.11
C ASP A 159 -11.53 6.83 -6.37
N GLU A 160 -11.20 6.28 -7.54
CA GLU A 160 -11.41 6.94 -8.82
C GLU A 160 -12.89 7.23 -9.10
N TYR A 161 -13.79 6.26 -8.85
CA TYR A 161 -15.22 6.42 -9.07
C TYR A 161 -15.79 7.50 -8.14
N LEU A 162 -15.54 7.41 -6.84
CA LEU A 162 -16.08 8.35 -5.85
C LEU A 162 -15.58 9.77 -6.09
N LYS A 163 -14.30 9.96 -6.44
CA LYS A 163 -13.78 11.28 -6.83
C LYS A 163 -14.45 11.83 -8.09
N LYS A 164 -14.62 11.02 -9.14
CA LYS A 164 -15.33 11.41 -10.38
C LYS A 164 -16.81 11.71 -10.12
N ALA A 165 -17.44 11.04 -9.16
CA ALA A 165 -18.81 11.26 -8.72
C ALA A 165 -18.98 12.44 -7.74
N GLY A 166 -17.93 13.25 -7.51
CA GLY A 166 -17.99 14.42 -6.63
C GLY A 166 -18.03 14.08 -5.14
N ARG A 167 -17.61 12.87 -4.75
CA ARG A 167 -17.60 12.34 -3.38
C ARG A 167 -16.19 11.96 -2.86
N PRO A 168 -15.19 12.87 -2.94
CA PRO A 168 -13.82 12.60 -2.50
C PRO A 168 -13.68 12.39 -0.97
N GLU A 169 -14.64 12.85 -0.18
CA GLU A 169 -14.76 12.60 1.26
C GLU A 169 -14.99 11.10 1.53
N ALA A 170 -15.90 10.45 0.78
CA ALA A 170 -16.15 9.02 0.90
C ALA A 170 -14.90 8.20 0.51
N ALA A 171 -14.19 8.59 -0.55
CA ALA A 171 -12.90 7.98 -0.89
C ALA A 171 -11.87 8.10 0.25
N SER A 172 -11.82 9.26 0.91
CA SER A 172 -10.94 9.49 2.06
C SER A 172 -11.33 8.68 3.29
N LEU A 173 -12.62 8.40 3.50
CA LEU A 173 -13.11 7.52 4.57
C LEU A 173 -12.77 6.05 4.33
N ILE A 174 -12.76 5.57 3.09
CA ILE A 174 -12.26 4.22 2.74
C ILE A 174 -10.79 4.06 3.18
N VAL A 175 -9.95 5.05 2.86
CA VAL A 175 -8.52 5.06 3.25
C VAL A 175 -8.35 5.11 4.77
N LEU A 176 -9.15 5.92 5.46
CA LEU A 176 -9.17 5.97 6.92
C LEU A 176 -9.53 4.61 7.54
N GLY A 177 -10.59 3.95 7.05
CA GLY A 177 -11.05 2.67 7.57
C GLY A 177 -10.00 1.58 7.46
N GLY A 178 -9.31 1.51 6.31
CA GLY A 178 -8.19 0.60 6.11
C GLY A 178 -7.01 0.88 7.06
N TRP A 179 -6.72 2.13 7.38
CA TRP A 179 -5.68 2.44 8.37
C TRP A 179 -6.10 2.07 9.80
N ILE A 180 -7.36 2.32 10.18
CA ILE A 180 -7.88 1.98 11.51
C ILE A 180 -7.80 0.47 11.76
N GLU A 181 -8.29 -0.35 10.83
CA GLU A 181 -8.32 -1.81 11.01
C GLU A 181 -6.91 -2.41 11.03
N SER A 182 -6.05 -1.92 10.13
CA SER A 182 -4.63 -2.26 10.09
C SER A 182 -3.92 -2.00 11.44
N LEU A 183 -4.14 -0.82 12.04
CA LEU A 183 -3.59 -0.47 13.35
C LEU A 183 -4.24 -1.31 14.47
N TYR A 184 -5.55 -1.57 14.40
CA TYR A 184 -6.25 -2.42 15.37
C TYR A 184 -5.67 -3.85 15.40
N ILE A 185 -5.60 -4.53 14.26
CA ILE A 185 -5.02 -5.89 14.16
C ILE A 185 -3.57 -5.90 14.65
N THR A 186 -2.78 -4.87 14.34
CA THR A 186 -1.39 -4.74 14.79
C THR A 186 -1.31 -4.64 16.31
N CYS A 187 -2.11 -3.77 16.94
CA CYS A 187 -2.18 -3.60 18.39
C CYS A 187 -2.67 -4.85 19.11
N GLN A 188 -3.70 -5.52 18.57
CA GLN A 188 -4.21 -6.77 19.14
C GLN A 188 -3.20 -7.91 19.05
N SER A 189 -2.45 -7.98 17.93
CA SER A 189 -1.35 -8.95 17.77
C SER A 189 -0.22 -8.67 18.77
N TRP A 190 0.15 -7.40 18.96
CA TRP A 190 1.17 -6.97 19.92
C TRP A 190 0.80 -7.33 21.37
N LEU A 191 -0.47 -7.14 21.75
CA LEU A 191 -1.00 -7.51 23.06
C LEU A 191 -0.95 -9.03 23.31
N LYS A 192 -1.29 -9.84 22.30
CA LYS A 192 -1.34 -11.31 22.45
C LYS A 192 0.01 -12.02 22.34
N GLN A 193 1.00 -11.43 21.68
CA GLN A 193 2.29 -12.07 21.36
C GLN A 193 3.47 -11.46 22.14
N ASN A 194 3.18 -10.96 23.34
CA ASN A 194 4.20 -10.54 24.31
C ASN A 194 5.18 -9.46 23.78
N GLN A 195 4.63 -8.46 23.07
CA GLN A 195 5.30 -7.18 22.78
C GLN A 195 6.57 -7.24 21.90
N THR A 196 6.52 -7.94 20.76
CA THR A 196 7.68 -8.00 19.84
C THR A 196 8.14 -6.61 19.38
N GLU A 197 9.45 -6.39 19.34
CA GLU A 197 10.05 -5.09 18.99
C GLU A 197 9.62 -4.60 17.61
N LEU A 198 9.47 -5.52 16.64
CA LEU A 198 8.98 -5.22 15.29
C LEU A 198 7.59 -4.59 15.29
N LEU A 199 6.64 -5.17 16.05
CA LEU A 199 5.29 -4.64 16.18
C LEU A 199 5.29 -3.31 16.94
N THR A 200 6.09 -3.17 18.01
CA THR A 200 6.27 -1.90 18.73
C THR A 200 6.74 -0.79 17.80
N ARG A 201 7.80 -1.03 17.02
CA ARG A 201 8.34 -0.08 16.03
C ARG A 201 7.30 0.26 14.95
N ARG A 202 6.50 -0.71 14.48
CA ARG A 202 5.49 -0.48 13.43
C ARG A 202 4.27 0.29 13.92
N ILE A 203 3.85 0.09 15.18
CA ILE A 203 2.84 0.92 15.84
C ILE A 203 3.37 2.34 15.96
N ALA A 204 4.56 2.53 16.54
CA ALA A 204 5.18 3.85 16.72
C ALA A 204 5.33 4.63 15.39
N SER A 205 5.68 3.96 14.29
CA SER A 205 5.81 4.61 12.98
C SER A 205 4.48 5.12 12.39
N GLN A 206 3.31 4.69 12.90
CA GLN A 206 2.01 5.20 12.45
C GLN A 206 1.80 6.68 12.77
N LYS A 207 2.63 7.31 13.61
CA LYS A 207 2.56 8.76 13.85
C LYS A 207 2.73 9.59 12.56
N TYR A 208 3.50 9.09 11.60
CA TYR A 208 3.66 9.75 10.30
C TYR A 208 2.41 9.59 9.43
N THR A 209 1.89 8.37 9.29
CA THR A 209 0.65 8.06 8.56
C THR A 209 -0.54 8.84 9.10
N LEU A 210 -0.63 8.97 10.43
CA LEU A 210 -1.67 9.74 11.12
C LEU A 210 -1.64 11.23 10.75
N ASN A 211 -0.46 11.84 10.60
CA ASN A 211 -0.34 13.23 10.13
C ASN A 211 -0.87 13.38 8.70
N SER A 212 -0.54 12.43 7.82
CA SER A 212 -1.00 12.43 6.43
C SER A 212 -2.50 12.19 6.30
N LEU A 213 -3.10 11.36 7.17
CA LEU A 213 -4.55 11.17 7.27
C LEU A 213 -5.28 12.41 7.82
N ILE A 214 -4.74 13.06 8.86
CA ILE A 214 -5.28 14.33 9.38
C ILE A 214 -5.24 15.41 8.29
N SER A 215 -4.16 15.47 7.51
CA SER A 215 -4.04 16.39 6.36
C SER A 215 -5.09 16.09 5.29
N LEU A 216 -5.21 14.83 4.86
CA LEU A 216 -6.20 14.37 3.87
C LEU A 216 -7.63 14.73 4.27
N LEU A 217 -8.04 14.39 5.49
CA LEU A 217 -9.40 14.60 5.99
C LEU A 217 -9.70 16.06 6.35
N SER A 218 -8.68 16.90 6.59
CA SER A 218 -8.90 18.33 6.86
C SER A 218 -9.48 19.07 5.66
N ASN A 219 -9.28 18.58 4.43
CA ASN A 219 -9.90 19.14 3.22
C ASN A 219 -11.43 19.00 3.20
N TYR A 220 -11.98 18.06 3.99
CA TYR A 220 -13.41 17.73 4.06
C TYR A 220 -13.97 17.93 5.47
N ALA A 221 -13.32 18.78 6.29
CA ALA A 221 -13.68 18.97 7.70
C ALA A 221 -15.09 19.54 7.94
N GLY A 222 -15.73 20.11 6.91
CA GLY A 222 -17.13 20.55 6.94
C GLY A 222 -18.15 19.43 6.77
N GLU A 223 -17.74 18.26 6.27
CA GLU A 223 -18.61 17.10 6.10
C GLU A 223 -18.86 16.42 7.46
N PRO A 224 -20.13 16.25 7.91
CA PRO A 224 -20.45 15.70 9.22
C PRO A 224 -19.75 14.35 9.48
N ASP A 225 -19.84 13.44 8.50
CA ASP A 225 -19.24 12.09 8.57
C ASP A 225 -17.72 12.12 8.75
N VAL A 226 -17.01 13.13 8.22
CA VAL A 226 -15.55 13.30 8.35
C VAL A 226 -15.16 14.01 9.63
N SER A 227 -15.93 15.04 10.02
CA SER A 227 -15.61 15.94 11.14
C SER A 227 -15.39 15.19 12.47
N GLN A 228 -16.22 14.18 12.75
CA GLN A 228 -16.11 13.31 13.92
C GLN A 228 -14.80 12.53 13.96
N TYR A 229 -14.40 11.91 12.85
CA TYR A 229 -13.17 11.12 12.78
C TYR A 229 -11.94 12.03 12.83
N LEU A 230 -11.98 13.20 12.19
CA LEU A 230 -10.90 14.18 12.26
C LEU A 230 -10.64 14.65 13.71
N LEU A 231 -11.69 14.79 14.53
CA LEU A 231 -11.53 15.04 15.97
C LEU A 231 -10.88 13.86 16.70
N MET A 232 -11.34 12.63 16.45
CA MET A 232 -10.76 11.41 17.05
C MET A 232 -9.28 11.23 16.68
N LEU A 233 -8.90 11.47 15.43
CA LEU A 233 -7.51 11.41 14.98
C LEU A 233 -6.64 12.49 15.64
N LYS A 234 -7.16 13.72 15.81
CA LYS A 234 -6.47 14.80 16.55
C LYS A 234 -6.29 14.46 18.03
N ILE A 235 -7.20 13.69 18.64
CA ILE A 235 -7.03 13.15 20.01
C ILE A 235 -5.94 12.06 20.02
N LEU A 236 -6.02 11.09 19.11
CA LEU A 236 -5.06 10.00 18.97
C LEU A 236 -3.63 10.50 18.72
N LYS A 237 -3.48 11.59 17.95
CA LYS A 237 -2.21 12.26 17.70
C LYS A 237 -1.51 12.67 19.00
N LYS A 238 -2.24 13.15 20.01
CA LYS A 238 -1.68 13.53 21.32
C LYS A 238 -1.05 12.35 22.09
N SER A 239 -1.44 11.12 21.76
CA SER A 239 -0.78 9.91 22.29
C SER A 239 0.47 9.57 21.50
N PHE A 240 0.40 9.66 20.16
CA PHE A 240 1.55 9.44 19.27
C PHE A 240 2.65 10.50 19.41
N ASP A 241 2.32 11.74 19.76
CA ASP A 241 3.28 12.82 19.99
C ASP A 241 4.17 12.60 21.24
N LYS A 242 3.89 11.56 22.04
CA LYS A 242 4.70 11.14 23.20
C LYS A 242 5.71 10.03 22.86
N VAL A 243 5.78 9.61 21.59
CA VAL A 243 6.57 8.49 21.05
C VAL A 243 7.39 8.98 19.86
#